data_AF-A0AAF0X3I4-F1
#
_entry.id   AF-A0AAF0X3I4-F1
#
_cell.length_a   1.000
_cell.length_b   1.000
_cell.length_c   1.000
_cell.angle_alpha   90.00
_cell.angle_beta   90.00
_cell.angle_gamma   90.00
#
_symmetry.space_group_name_H-M   'P 1'
#
loop_
_entity.id
_entity.type
_entity.pdbx_description
1 polymer ?
#
loop_
_entity_poly.entity_id
_entity_poly.type
_entity_poly.pdbx_seq_one_letter_code
_entity_poly.pdbx_strand_id
1 'polypeptide(L)'
;MGEIDTKPIESVQASISLFGDKSGQLRSRPACYSQIEKENLELLLKLDQHEKTAEELFILLQITEFEREIYMNACREAKIGIYELESRIKEMDAQLSETVKLKDENFHVSVELNTVKEELLQMEVELVEAKNAKIEAMKETEVMETALNMEKERAEELSGQVAELNETILHLQFAVLEAKKEKDLVSSENQAALMEATKSVEEIREEMESTRNQLKNLEGEVSDKSSLIESLQLELEQANKDRNSAERATSDAVNDIGQLISDMELLMTANSKKDGQIMAQEMELSQSRVELKIAMKEQELLKCDLETIQSKNEKLTSEMNEICEKESAAQIEIALLKSELHRGRSKAAAADASEERAKREKLALELCIQQLALQAQEAKNALQTMTDLVQKDDEEMKYSKVIGTDEALTQEQTNACISISAEDYKALLTKADEVEETRNENDALKREMEMTAGKIGELRTRAEQAVWRAEVAEKAKALLEEERKKWRVKEEKRKVALEALRQESISLQKSFKKHPEPPKTYQPLGKILKMKF
;
A
#
# COMPACT_ATOMS: atom_id res chain seq x y z
N MET A 1 -49.43 -27.96 42.01
CA MET A 1 -50.86 -28.11 42.35
C MET A 1 -51.01 -29.45 43.04
N GLY A 2 -51.21 -29.45 44.35
CA GLY A 2 -51.44 -30.67 45.13
C GLY A 2 -52.93 -30.80 45.46
N GLU A 3 -53.49 -31.98 45.24
CA GLU A 3 -54.90 -32.33 45.49
C GLU A 3 -55.24 -32.22 46.98
N ILE A 4 -56.37 -31.56 47.28
CA ILE A 4 -56.96 -31.47 48.62
C ILE A 4 -57.94 -32.64 48.77
N ASP A 5 -57.66 -33.55 49.70
CA ASP A 5 -58.56 -34.64 50.10
C ASP A 5 -59.78 -34.04 50.84
N THR A 6 -60.97 -34.20 50.25
CA THR A 6 -62.24 -33.64 50.73
C THR A 6 -63.20 -34.77 51.12
N LYS A 7 -62.87 -35.52 52.18
CA LYS A 7 -63.82 -36.47 52.79
C LYS A 7 -64.64 -35.78 53.89
N PRO A 8 -65.99 -35.85 53.88
CA PRO A 8 -66.82 -35.30 54.94
C PRO A 8 -66.73 -36.17 56.20
N ILE A 9 -66.56 -35.54 57.36
CA ILE A 9 -66.56 -36.20 58.67
C ILE A 9 -68.01 -36.46 59.09
N GLU A 10 -68.46 -37.71 58.96
CA GLU A 10 -69.80 -38.20 59.35
C GLU A 10 -70.07 -38.24 60.87
N SER A 11 -69.25 -37.61 61.73
CA SER A 11 -69.39 -37.74 63.20
C SER A 11 -70.16 -36.61 63.91
N VAL A 12 -70.65 -35.59 63.19
CA VAL A 12 -71.41 -34.47 63.81
C VAL A 12 -72.92 -34.73 63.86
N GLN A 13 -73.45 -35.67 63.06
CA GLN A 13 -74.88 -35.97 63.01
C GLN A 13 -75.33 -37.06 64.01
N ALA A 14 -74.38 -37.78 64.62
CA ALA A 14 -74.65 -38.80 65.64
C ALA A 14 -74.80 -38.25 67.07
N SER A 15 -74.32 -37.02 67.33
CA SER A 15 -74.26 -36.46 68.68
C SER A 15 -75.53 -35.72 69.12
N ILE A 16 -76.43 -35.40 68.19
CA ILE A 16 -77.66 -34.64 68.48
C ILE A 16 -78.85 -35.57 68.81
N SER A 17 -78.72 -36.89 68.61
CA SER A 17 -79.78 -37.86 68.90
C SER A 17 -79.75 -38.46 70.32
N LEU A 18 -78.88 -37.98 71.22
CA LEU A 18 -78.76 -38.48 72.59
C LEU A 18 -79.53 -37.65 73.65
N PHE A 19 -80.15 -36.53 73.25
CA PHE A 19 -80.99 -35.71 74.12
C PHE A 19 -82.46 -35.79 73.68
N GLY A 20 -83.02 -36.99 73.74
CA GLY A 20 -84.46 -37.24 73.69
C GLY A 20 -85.00 -37.60 75.07
N ASP A 21 -86.01 -36.85 75.50
CA ASP A 21 -87.06 -37.24 76.45
C ASP A 21 -86.69 -37.88 77.80
N LYS A 22 -86.79 -37.12 78.88
CA LYS A 22 -87.49 -37.56 80.12
C LYS A 22 -88.19 -36.39 80.83
N SER A 23 -89.48 -36.26 80.57
CA SER A 23 -90.43 -35.50 81.40
C SER A 23 -90.88 -36.32 82.61
N GLY A 24 -90.89 -35.69 83.79
CA GLY A 24 -91.86 -35.96 84.85
C GLY A 24 -91.45 -36.93 85.97
N GLN A 25 -91.28 -36.39 87.19
CA GLN A 25 -92.06 -36.80 88.37
C GLN A 25 -91.83 -35.85 89.56
N LEU A 26 -92.92 -35.17 89.95
CA LEU A 26 -93.09 -34.49 91.23
C LEU A 26 -93.21 -35.52 92.36
N ARG A 27 -92.45 -35.35 93.44
CA ARG A 27 -92.96 -35.32 94.84
C ARG A 27 -91.84 -35.17 95.88
N SER A 28 -92.15 -34.33 96.89
CA SER A 28 -91.77 -34.46 98.30
C SER A 28 -90.37 -33.97 98.76
N ARG A 29 -90.32 -32.70 99.23
CA ARG A 29 -90.03 -32.22 100.62
C ARG A 29 -88.86 -32.89 101.42
N PRO A 30 -88.30 -32.21 102.44
CA PRO A 30 -87.43 -31.03 102.43
C PRO A 30 -86.12 -31.28 103.22
N ALA A 31 -84.94 -31.10 102.64
CA ALA A 31 -83.66 -30.88 103.35
C ALA A 31 -82.53 -30.92 102.32
N CYS A 32 -82.23 -29.82 101.63
CA CYS A 32 -81.06 -29.81 100.73
C CYS A 32 -80.55 -28.42 100.32
N TYR A 33 -80.89 -27.33 101.01
CA TYR A 33 -80.28 -26.02 100.71
C TYR A 33 -78.75 -26.10 100.90
N SER A 34 -78.28 -26.83 101.92
CA SER A 34 -76.84 -27.03 102.19
C SER A 34 -76.11 -27.91 101.16
N GLN A 35 -76.80 -28.82 100.47
CA GLN A 35 -76.18 -29.69 99.46
C GLN A 35 -76.08 -28.98 98.12
N ILE A 36 -77.13 -28.27 97.72
CA ILE A 36 -77.17 -27.44 96.51
C ILE A 36 -76.17 -26.29 96.62
N GLU A 37 -76.04 -25.66 97.79
CA GLU A 37 -75.01 -24.64 98.03
C GLU A 37 -73.59 -25.20 97.92
N LYS A 38 -73.34 -26.41 98.43
CA LYS A 38 -72.04 -27.08 98.32
C LYS A 38 -71.72 -27.46 96.87
N GLU A 39 -72.68 -27.98 96.13
CA GLU A 39 -72.55 -28.29 94.70
C GLU A 39 -72.33 -27.02 93.87
N ASN A 40 -73.02 -25.93 94.18
CA ASN A 40 -72.82 -24.63 93.53
C ASN A 40 -71.45 -24.02 93.85
N LEU A 41 -70.96 -24.14 95.09
CA LEU A 41 -69.61 -23.69 95.46
C LEU A 41 -68.53 -24.51 94.74
N GLU A 42 -68.73 -25.83 94.61
CA GLU A 42 -67.83 -26.72 93.89
C GLU A 42 -67.82 -26.43 92.37
N LEU A 43 -68.98 -26.15 91.78
CA LEU A 43 -69.10 -25.71 90.39
C LEU A 43 -68.44 -24.35 90.15
N LEU A 44 -68.59 -23.41 91.09
CA LEU A 44 -67.95 -22.10 91.01
C LEU A 44 -66.43 -22.22 91.09
N LEU A 45 -65.91 -23.10 91.95
CA LEU A 45 -64.48 -23.38 92.04
C LEU A 45 -63.94 -24.06 90.78
N LYS A 46 -64.70 -24.97 90.16
CA LYS A 46 -64.36 -25.55 88.85
C LYS A 46 -64.39 -24.49 87.73
N LEU A 47 -65.35 -23.57 87.78
CA LEU A 47 -65.45 -22.48 86.81
C LEU A 47 -64.25 -21.54 86.89
N ASP A 48 -63.85 -21.12 88.11
CA ASP A 48 -62.64 -20.32 88.35
C ASP A 48 -61.36 -21.05 87.90
N GLN A 49 -61.27 -22.37 88.13
CA GLN A 49 -60.16 -23.18 87.60
C GLN A 49 -60.16 -23.23 86.07
N HIS A 50 -61.32 -23.38 85.44
CA HIS A 50 -61.44 -23.36 83.98
C HIS A 50 -61.11 -22.00 83.38
N GLU A 51 -61.50 -20.90 84.04
CA GLU A 51 -61.17 -19.54 83.65
C GLU A 51 -59.65 -19.31 83.69
N LYS A 52 -58.98 -19.69 84.80
CA LYS A 52 -57.51 -19.65 84.90
C LYS A 52 -56.82 -20.51 83.85
N THR A 53 -57.32 -21.72 83.60
CA THR A 53 -56.77 -22.60 82.56
C THR A 53 -56.94 -21.97 81.16
N ALA A 54 -58.07 -21.31 80.91
CA ALA A 54 -58.32 -20.63 79.64
C ALA A 54 -57.41 -19.41 79.46
N GLU A 55 -57.16 -18.63 80.51
CA GLU A 55 -56.19 -17.53 80.49
C GLU A 55 -54.77 -18.01 80.23
N GLU A 56 -54.32 -19.08 80.89
CA GLU A 56 -53.00 -19.69 80.65
C GLU A 56 -52.85 -20.17 79.20
N LEU A 57 -53.85 -20.87 78.66
CA LEU A 57 -53.87 -21.31 77.27
C LEU A 57 -53.89 -20.14 76.28
N PHE A 58 -54.58 -19.05 76.62
CA PHE A 58 -54.61 -17.84 75.79
C PHE A 58 -53.23 -17.16 75.75
N ILE A 59 -52.54 -17.04 76.88
CA ILE A 59 -51.16 -16.51 76.92
C ILE A 59 -50.22 -17.41 76.11
N LEU A 60 -50.32 -18.73 76.26
CA LEU A 60 -49.50 -19.67 75.49
C LEU A 60 -49.77 -19.53 73.98
N LEU A 61 -51.04 -19.39 73.59
CA LEU A 61 -51.42 -19.16 72.20
C LEU A 61 -50.78 -17.87 71.66
N GLN A 62 -50.87 -16.77 72.39
CA GLN A 62 -50.24 -15.50 71.99
C GLN A 62 -48.72 -15.62 71.83
N ILE A 63 -48.03 -16.32 72.74
CA ILE A 63 -46.59 -16.57 72.64
C ILE A 63 -46.28 -17.37 71.37
N THR A 64 -47.01 -18.47 71.12
CA THR A 64 -46.77 -19.32 69.93
C THR A 64 -47.09 -18.59 68.63
N GLU A 65 -48.07 -17.69 68.60
CA GLU A 65 -48.39 -16.87 67.43
C GLU A 65 -47.27 -15.86 67.14
N PHE A 66 -46.70 -15.25 68.18
CA PHE A 66 -45.57 -14.35 68.05
C PHE A 66 -44.32 -15.08 67.54
N GLU A 67 -43.99 -16.25 68.11
CA GLU A 67 -42.90 -17.10 67.63
C GLU A 67 -43.09 -17.52 66.16
N ARG A 68 -44.31 -17.91 65.78
CA ARG A 68 -44.65 -18.22 64.39
C ARG A 68 -44.38 -17.05 63.46
N GLU A 69 -44.71 -15.82 63.85
CA GLU A 69 -44.44 -14.63 63.02
C GLU A 69 -42.93 -14.37 62.87
N ILE A 70 -42.15 -14.56 63.95
CA ILE A 70 -40.68 -14.48 63.87
C ILE A 70 -40.14 -15.50 62.85
N TYR A 71 -40.56 -16.77 62.94
CA TYR A 71 -40.12 -17.80 62.01
C TYR A 71 -40.57 -17.52 60.57
N MET A 72 -41.79 -17.01 60.37
CA MET A 72 -42.27 -16.61 59.05
C MET A 72 -41.43 -15.48 58.45
N ASN A 73 -41.06 -14.48 59.25
CA ASN A 73 -40.17 -13.40 58.79
C ASN A 73 -38.77 -13.92 58.47
N ALA A 74 -38.18 -14.74 59.33
CA ALA A 74 -36.88 -15.37 59.06
C ALA A 74 -36.91 -16.21 57.77
N CYS A 75 -38.00 -16.95 57.52
CA CYS A 75 -38.18 -17.69 56.26
C CYS A 75 -38.33 -16.76 55.04
N ARG A 76 -39.00 -15.61 55.17
CA ARG A 76 -39.10 -14.61 54.11
C ARG A 76 -37.73 -14.03 53.77
N GLU A 77 -36.96 -13.64 54.78
CA GLU A 77 -35.60 -13.12 54.62
C GLU A 77 -34.66 -14.15 53.97
N ALA A 78 -34.68 -15.39 54.46
CA ALA A 78 -33.90 -16.49 53.87
C ALA A 78 -34.27 -16.71 52.40
N LYS A 79 -35.56 -16.60 52.04
CA LYS A 79 -36.03 -16.74 50.66
C LYS A 79 -35.56 -15.59 49.77
N ILE A 80 -35.53 -14.36 50.27
CA ILE A 80 -34.95 -13.21 49.55
C ILE A 80 -33.46 -13.47 49.30
N GLY A 81 -32.71 -13.88 50.32
CA GLY A 81 -31.28 -14.19 50.18
C GLY A 81 -31.00 -15.32 49.17
N ILE A 82 -31.86 -16.35 49.12
CA ILE A 82 -31.77 -17.40 48.09
C ILE A 82 -31.96 -16.80 46.69
N TYR A 83 -32.95 -15.95 46.47
CA TYR A 83 -33.18 -15.33 45.16
C TYR A 83 -32.03 -14.42 44.73
N GLU A 84 -31.44 -13.66 45.66
CA GLU A 84 -30.26 -12.83 45.38
C GLU A 84 -29.06 -13.69 44.97
N LEU A 85 -28.79 -14.77 45.70
CA LEU A 85 -27.72 -15.72 45.37
C LEU A 85 -27.97 -16.42 44.03
N GLU A 86 -29.19 -16.87 43.75
CA GLU A 86 -29.55 -17.47 42.45
C GLU A 86 -29.36 -16.48 41.30
N SER A 87 -29.72 -15.21 41.49
CA SER A 87 -29.49 -14.16 40.50
C SER A 87 -27.99 -13.94 40.27
N ARG A 88 -27.19 -13.91 41.34
CA ARG A 88 -25.74 -13.74 41.25
C ARG A 88 -25.05 -14.93 40.60
N ILE A 89 -25.51 -16.15 40.85
CA ILE A 89 -25.01 -17.35 40.16
C ILE A 89 -25.26 -17.25 38.65
N LYS A 90 -26.47 -16.85 38.23
CA LYS A 90 -26.80 -16.66 36.81
C LYS A 90 -25.95 -15.58 36.14
N GLU A 91 -25.68 -14.48 36.85
CA GLU A 91 -24.78 -13.42 36.38
C GLU A 91 -23.35 -13.94 36.20
N MET A 92 -22.81 -14.67 37.19
CA MET A 92 -21.48 -15.28 37.09
C MET A 92 -21.40 -16.30 35.95
N ASP A 93 -22.43 -17.11 35.73
CA ASP A 93 -22.47 -18.06 34.60
C ASP A 93 -22.41 -17.33 33.24
N ALA A 94 -23.10 -16.20 33.11
CA ALA A 94 -23.03 -15.37 31.90
C ALA A 94 -21.63 -14.79 31.69
N GLN A 95 -21.00 -14.25 32.74
CA GLN A 95 -19.63 -13.73 32.69
C GLN A 95 -18.61 -14.82 32.35
N LEU A 96 -18.77 -16.03 32.89
CA LEU A 96 -17.93 -17.17 32.55
C LEU A 96 -18.10 -17.57 31.08
N SER A 97 -19.34 -17.59 30.57
CA SER A 97 -19.58 -17.87 29.14
C SER A 97 -18.94 -16.83 28.23
N GLU A 98 -18.96 -15.55 28.60
CA GLU A 98 -18.29 -14.48 27.85
C GLU A 98 -16.77 -14.63 27.91
N THR A 99 -16.22 -14.93 29.09
CA THR A 99 -14.78 -15.17 29.28
C THR A 99 -14.28 -16.33 28.42
N VAL A 100 -15.07 -17.41 28.29
CA VAL A 100 -14.74 -18.54 27.41
C VAL A 100 -14.72 -18.11 25.95
N LYS A 101 -15.70 -17.33 25.49
CA LYS A 101 -15.72 -16.80 24.11
C LYS A 101 -14.49 -15.92 23.81
N LEU A 102 -14.18 -14.99 24.72
CA LEU A 102 -13.00 -14.13 24.58
C LEU A 102 -11.70 -14.95 24.57
N LYS A 103 -11.64 -16.03 25.34
CA LYS A 103 -10.48 -16.95 25.33
C LYS A 103 -10.35 -17.67 23.99
N ASP A 104 -11.44 -18.13 23.40
CA ASP A 104 -11.45 -18.79 22.09
C ASP A 104 -11.07 -17.80 20.97
N GLU A 105 -11.58 -16.57 21.02
CA GLU A 105 -11.19 -15.48 20.11
C GLU A 105 -9.68 -15.16 20.24
N ASN A 106 -9.17 -15.06 21.46
CA ASN A 106 -7.74 -14.83 21.70
C ASN A 106 -6.87 -15.99 21.20
N PHE A 107 -7.35 -17.23 21.34
CA PHE A 107 -6.67 -18.39 20.75
C PHE A 107 -6.61 -18.29 19.23
N HIS A 108 -7.72 -17.92 18.59
CA HIS A 108 -7.76 -17.73 17.13
C HIS A 108 -6.79 -16.65 16.66
N VAL A 109 -6.82 -15.48 17.29
CA VAL A 109 -5.89 -14.37 17.01
C VAL A 109 -4.43 -14.79 17.23
N SER A 110 -4.16 -15.58 18.27
CA SER A 110 -2.80 -16.11 18.52
C SER A 110 -2.34 -17.06 17.42
N VAL A 111 -3.23 -17.88 16.86
CA VAL A 111 -2.90 -18.77 15.74
C VAL A 111 -2.62 -17.95 14.48
N GLU A 112 -3.48 -17.00 14.14
CA GLU A 112 -3.27 -16.10 12.98
C GLU A 112 -1.98 -15.28 13.10
N LEU A 113 -1.66 -14.80 14.31
CA LEU A 113 -0.42 -14.08 14.55
C LEU A 113 0.81 -14.97 14.30
N ASN A 114 0.73 -16.25 14.68
CA ASN A 114 1.83 -17.18 14.44
C ASN A 114 1.97 -17.53 12.95
N THR A 115 0.85 -17.70 12.23
CA THR A 115 0.92 -17.95 10.77
C THR A 115 1.50 -16.75 10.02
N VAL A 116 1.11 -15.52 10.37
CA VAL A 116 1.67 -14.30 9.76
C VAL A 116 3.16 -14.16 10.09
N LYS A 117 3.59 -14.53 11.30
CA LYS A 117 5.02 -14.53 11.65
C LYS A 117 5.82 -15.54 10.82
N GLU A 118 5.28 -16.73 10.58
CA GLU A 118 5.91 -17.75 9.73
C GLU A 118 6.02 -17.27 8.28
N GLU A 119 4.96 -16.65 7.74
CA GLU A 119 4.97 -16.06 6.39
C GLU A 119 6.00 -14.92 6.28
N LEU A 120 6.13 -14.07 7.31
CA LEU A 120 7.11 -12.99 7.34
C LEU A 120 8.54 -13.52 7.35
N LEU A 121 8.82 -14.57 8.13
CA LEU A 121 10.12 -15.23 8.13
C LEU A 121 10.44 -15.84 6.78
N GLN A 122 9.45 -16.46 6.12
CA GLN A 122 9.61 -17.00 4.77
C GLN A 122 9.95 -15.90 3.75
N MET A 123 9.23 -14.77 3.79
CA MET A 123 9.52 -13.63 2.92
C MET A 123 10.90 -13.02 3.20
N GLU A 124 11.37 -13.02 4.45
CA GLU A 124 12.71 -12.55 4.81
C GLU A 124 13.81 -13.45 4.21
N VAL A 125 13.62 -14.77 4.24
CA VAL A 125 14.53 -15.73 3.57
C VAL A 125 14.56 -15.48 2.07
N GLU A 126 13.41 -15.37 1.41
CA GLU A 126 13.32 -15.10 -0.03
C GLU A 126 13.97 -13.76 -0.40
N LEU A 127 13.85 -12.73 0.44
CA LEU A 127 14.50 -11.45 0.23
C LEU A 127 16.03 -11.57 0.31
N VAL A 128 16.56 -12.36 1.24
CA VAL A 128 18.00 -12.61 1.34
C VAL A 128 18.50 -13.37 0.11
N GLU A 129 17.77 -14.38 -0.34
CA GLU A 129 18.11 -15.13 -1.57
C GLU A 129 18.10 -14.22 -2.80
N ALA A 130 17.08 -13.37 -2.97
CA ALA A 130 16.99 -12.41 -4.07
C ALA A 130 18.13 -11.38 -4.04
N LYS A 131 18.52 -10.90 -2.86
CA LYS A 131 19.68 -10.00 -2.70
C LYS A 131 20.98 -10.69 -3.10
N ASN A 132 21.19 -11.94 -2.69
CA ASN A 132 22.37 -12.70 -3.07
C ASN A 132 22.42 -12.95 -4.58
N ALA A 133 21.31 -13.35 -5.19
CA ALA A 133 21.21 -13.52 -6.64
C ALA A 133 21.53 -12.21 -7.40
N LYS A 134 21.05 -11.06 -6.90
CA LYS A 134 21.37 -9.74 -7.47
C LYS A 134 22.87 -9.42 -7.37
N ILE A 135 23.51 -9.73 -6.25
CA ILE A 135 24.95 -9.51 -6.05
C ILE A 135 25.75 -10.37 -7.03
N GLU A 136 25.39 -11.65 -7.20
CA GLU A 136 26.07 -12.53 -8.15
C GLU A 136 25.88 -12.05 -9.60
N ALA A 137 24.66 -11.67 -10.00
CA ALA A 137 24.43 -11.09 -11.32
C ALA A 137 25.23 -9.79 -11.55
N MET A 138 25.37 -8.94 -10.52
CA MET A 138 26.18 -7.73 -10.59
C MET A 138 27.67 -8.05 -10.80
N LYS A 139 28.21 -9.02 -10.07
CA LYS A 139 29.60 -9.49 -10.28
C LYS A 139 29.80 -10.04 -11.69
N GLU A 140 28.86 -10.82 -12.21
CA GLU A 140 28.91 -11.33 -13.58
C GLU A 140 28.93 -10.18 -14.61
N THR A 141 28.11 -9.15 -14.40
CA THR A 141 28.11 -7.97 -15.29
C THR A 141 29.40 -7.17 -15.20
N GLU A 142 30.00 -7.01 -14.02
CA GLU A 142 31.30 -6.33 -13.86
C GLU A 142 32.42 -7.11 -14.60
N VAL A 143 32.42 -8.44 -14.49
CA VAL A 143 33.37 -9.28 -15.24
C VAL A 143 33.15 -9.16 -16.74
N MET A 144 31.90 -9.10 -17.21
CA MET A 144 31.60 -8.92 -18.63
C MET A 144 32.02 -7.53 -19.13
N GLU A 145 31.82 -6.48 -18.34
CA GLU A 145 32.22 -5.10 -18.68
C GLU A 145 33.74 -4.98 -18.80
N THR A 146 34.49 -5.57 -17.87
CA THR A 146 35.97 -5.60 -17.96
C THR A 146 36.45 -6.35 -19.19
N ALA A 147 35.82 -7.47 -19.54
CA ALA A 147 36.12 -8.22 -20.77
C ALA A 147 35.83 -7.39 -22.04
N LEU A 148 34.70 -6.69 -22.08
CA LEU A 148 34.32 -5.82 -23.19
C LEU A 148 35.30 -4.65 -23.35
N ASN A 149 35.72 -4.02 -22.26
CA ASN A 149 36.71 -2.95 -22.29
C ASN A 149 38.06 -3.44 -22.84
N MET A 150 38.52 -4.61 -22.40
CA MET A 150 39.73 -5.23 -22.95
C MET A 150 39.60 -5.58 -24.44
N GLU A 151 38.43 -6.01 -24.90
CA GLU A 151 38.18 -6.28 -26.32
C GLU A 151 38.17 -4.99 -27.15
N LYS A 152 37.57 -3.92 -26.62
CA LYS A 152 37.58 -2.60 -27.24
C LYS A 152 39.01 -2.07 -27.38
N GLU A 153 39.82 -2.14 -26.33
CA GLU A 153 41.24 -1.73 -26.39
C GLU A 153 42.01 -2.52 -27.46
N ARG A 154 41.80 -3.83 -27.55
CA ARG A 154 42.41 -4.66 -28.61
C ARG A 154 41.93 -4.27 -30.01
N ALA A 155 40.64 -3.97 -30.17
CA ALA A 155 40.09 -3.54 -31.45
C ALA A 155 40.66 -2.18 -31.88
N GLU A 156 40.83 -1.25 -30.94
CA GLU A 156 41.49 0.04 -31.18
C GLU A 156 42.96 -0.14 -31.55
N GLU A 157 43.69 -1.03 -30.87
CA GLU A 157 45.08 -1.36 -31.20
C GLU A 157 45.20 -1.95 -32.62
N LEU A 158 44.35 -2.93 -32.97
CA LEU A 158 44.31 -3.50 -34.31
C LEU A 158 43.97 -2.44 -35.37
N SER A 159 43.03 -1.52 -35.07
CA SER A 159 42.72 -0.40 -35.96
C SER A 159 43.92 0.51 -36.17
N GLY A 160 44.72 0.77 -35.13
CA GLY A 160 45.97 1.51 -35.21
C GLY A 160 46.98 0.82 -36.14
N GLN A 161 47.20 -0.48 -35.95
CA GLN A 161 48.09 -1.27 -36.80
C GLN A 161 47.66 -1.27 -38.27
N VAL A 162 46.35 -1.36 -38.54
CA VAL A 162 45.81 -1.27 -39.91
C VAL A 162 46.06 0.12 -40.52
N ALA A 163 45.94 1.19 -39.72
CA ALA A 163 46.25 2.55 -40.19
C ALA A 163 47.73 2.71 -40.54
N GLU A 164 48.64 2.23 -39.68
CA GLU A 164 50.09 2.22 -39.95
C GLU A 164 50.43 1.43 -41.21
N LEU A 165 49.86 0.24 -41.38
CA LEU A 165 50.03 -0.56 -42.59
C LEU A 165 49.55 0.19 -43.84
N ASN A 166 48.39 0.83 -43.78
CA ASN A 166 47.89 1.62 -44.91
C ASN A 166 48.80 2.80 -45.26
N GLU A 167 49.41 3.46 -44.27
CA GLU A 167 50.41 4.51 -44.48
C GLU A 167 51.67 3.96 -45.18
N THR A 168 52.18 2.80 -44.74
CA THR A 168 53.33 2.16 -45.41
C THR A 168 53.01 1.76 -46.86
N ILE A 169 51.78 1.28 -47.12
CA ILE A 169 51.32 0.96 -48.48
C ILE A 169 51.31 2.22 -49.35
N LEU A 170 50.80 3.35 -48.83
CA LEU A 170 50.81 4.63 -49.53
C LEU A 170 52.24 5.09 -49.86
N HIS A 171 53.17 5.00 -48.91
CA HIS A 171 54.58 5.32 -49.15
C HIS A 171 55.22 4.44 -50.22
N LEU A 172 54.96 3.13 -50.19
CA LEU A 172 55.44 2.19 -51.21
C LEU A 172 54.84 2.50 -52.59
N GLN A 173 53.55 2.83 -52.68
CA GLN A 173 52.90 3.25 -53.93
C GLN A 173 53.53 4.52 -54.50
N PHE A 174 53.85 5.49 -53.65
CA PHE A 174 54.52 6.73 -54.07
C PHE A 174 55.92 6.46 -54.61
N ALA A 175 56.71 5.64 -53.92
CA ALA A 175 58.04 5.22 -54.37
C ALA A 175 57.99 4.48 -55.73
N VAL A 176 57.00 3.62 -55.94
CA VAL A 176 56.78 2.94 -57.23
C VAL A 176 56.44 3.94 -58.34
N LEU A 177 55.62 4.96 -58.06
CA LEU A 177 55.30 6.02 -59.03
C LEU A 177 56.51 6.87 -59.40
N GLU A 178 57.36 7.23 -58.43
CA GLU A 178 58.60 7.97 -58.69
C GLU A 178 59.57 7.14 -59.54
N ALA A 179 59.82 5.88 -59.18
CA ALA A 179 60.66 4.99 -59.97
C ALA A 179 60.13 4.80 -61.41
N LYS A 180 58.80 4.79 -61.57
CA LYS A 180 58.18 4.75 -62.91
C LYS A 180 58.45 6.04 -63.71
N LYS A 181 58.32 7.22 -63.08
CA LYS A 181 58.64 8.50 -63.72
C LYS A 181 60.11 8.59 -64.15
N GLU A 182 61.04 8.14 -63.29
CA GLU A 182 62.46 8.07 -63.63
C GLU A 182 62.71 7.14 -64.83
N LYS A 183 62.08 5.96 -64.84
CA LYS A 183 62.16 5.03 -65.98
C LYS A 183 61.66 5.67 -67.28
N ASP A 184 60.53 6.38 -67.24
CA ASP A 184 59.97 7.04 -68.41
C ASP A 184 60.93 8.15 -68.92
N LEU A 185 61.59 8.88 -68.01
CA LEU A 185 62.58 9.91 -68.33
C LEU A 185 63.83 9.30 -69.01
N VAL A 186 64.38 8.21 -68.46
CA VAL A 186 65.49 7.45 -69.07
C VAL A 186 65.09 6.88 -70.43
N SER A 187 63.86 6.40 -70.59
CA SER A 187 63.37 5.93 -71.89
C SER A 187 63.32 7.04 -72.93
N SER A 188 62.94 8.27 -72.54
CA SER A 188 62.93 9.43 -73.43
C SER A 188 64.34 9.88 -73.84
N GLU A 189 65.31 9.83 -72.91
CA GLU A 189 66.70 10.17 -73.15
C GLU A 189 67.37 9.18 -74.10
N ASN A 190 67.13 7.87 -73.90
CA ASN A 190 67.58 6.83 -74.82
C ASN A 190 66.98 6.99 -76.22
N GLN A 191 65.72 7.42 -76.33
CA GLN A 191 65.07 7.68 -77.61
C GLN A 191 65.68 8.89 -78.34
N ALA A 192 66.07 9.94 -77.60
CA ALA A 192 66.78 11.10 -78.15
C ALA A 192 68.19 10.71 -78.65
N ALA A 193 68.93 9.91 -77.88
CA ALA A 193 70.24 9.38 -78.30
C ALA A 193 70.15 8.51 -79.56
N LEU A 194 69.07 7.72 -79.71
CA LEU A 194 68.80 6.97 -80.93
C LEU A 194 68.51 7.88 -82.14
N MET A 195 67.77 8.97 -81.95
CA MET A 195 67.55 9.96 -83.01
C MET A 195 68.87 10.61 -83.46
N GLU A 196 69.77 10.90 -82.53
CA GLU A 196 71.09 11.46 -82.83
C GLU A 196 71.98 10.45 -83.58
N ALA A 197 71.98 9.18 -83.16
CA ALA A 197 72.66 8.10 -83.89
C ALA A 197 72.06 7.83 -85.29
N THR A 198 70.75 8.01 -85.45
CA THR A 198 70.09 7.88 -86.76
C THR A 198 70.52 9.01 -87.70
N LYS A 199 70.71 10.22 -87.16
CA LYS A 199 71.19 11.37 -87.93
C LYS A 199 72.63 11.19 -88.44
N SER A 200 73.53 10.62 -87.64
CA SER A 200 74.90 10.35 -88.08
C SER A 200 74.99 9.22 -89.12
N VAL A 201 74.07 8.25 -89.08
CA VAL A 201 73.93 7.24 -90.15
C VAL A 201 73.46 7.88 -91.48
N GLU A 202 72.59 8.88 -91.42
CA GLU A 202 72.12 9.60 -92.61
C GLU A 202 73.25 10.45 -93.24
N GLU A 203 74.13 11.03 -92.43
CA GLU A 203 75.34 11.74 -92.91
C GLU A 203 76.31 10.78 -93.65
N ILE A 204 76.48 9.53 -93.16
CA ILE A 204 77.23 8.48 -93.86
C ILE A 204 76.56 8.07 -95.18
N ARG A 205 75.22 8.11 -95.22
CA ARG A 205 74.44 7.81 -96.43
C ARG A 205 74.60 8.91 -97.50
N GLU A 206 74.68 10.18 -97.11
CA GLU A 206 74.97 11.30 -98.02
C GLU A 206 76.38 11.22 -98.62
N GLU A 207 77.38 10.73 -97.88
CA GLU A 207 78.72 10.43 -98.43
C GLU A 207 78.69 9.29 -99.47
N MET A 208 77.85 8.26 -99.27
CA MET A 208 77.66 7.19 -100.26
C MET A 208 76.98 7.71 -101.54
N GLU A 209 76.04 8.64 -101.44
CA GLU A 209 75.36 9.26 -102.59
C GLU A 209 76.32 10.12 -103.44
N SER A 210 77.35 10.72 -102.82
CA SER A 210 78.44 11.42 -103.50
C SER A 210 79.30 10.49 -104.38
N THR A 211 79.57 9.26 -103.93
CA THR A 211 80.28 8.25 -104.75
C THR A 211 79.42 7.69 -105.89
N ARG A 212 78.10 7.66 -105.71
CA ARG A 212 77.12 7.24 -106.72
C ARG A 212 77.08 8.20 -107.92
N ASN A 213 77.34 9.49 -107.69
CA ASN A 213 77.35 10.53 -108.73
C ASN A 213 78.56 10.48 -109.69
N GLN A 214 79.57 9.64 -109.44
CA GLN A 214 80.67 9.38 -110.38
C GLN A 214 80.33 8.33 -111.46
N LEU A 215 79.28 7.52 -111.26
CA LEU A 215 78.85 6.48 -112.20
C LEU A 215 77.82 6.95 -113.25
N LYS A 216 77.31 8.18 -113.13
CA LYS A 216 76.24 8.72 -113.98
C LYS A 216 76.70 9.30 -115.32
N ASN A 217 78.00 9.29 -115.62
CA ASN A 217 78.60 9.91 -116.82
C ASN A 217 78.66 9.01 -118.08
N LEU A 218 78.01 7.84 -118.09
CA LEU A 218 77.94 6.96 -119.28
C LEU A 218 76.52 6.56 -119.68
N GLU A 219 75.48 7.14 -119.08
CA GLU A 219 74.07 6.76 -119.32
C GLU A 219 73.28 7.87 -120.05
N GLY A 220 73.95 8.58 -120.95
CA GLY A 220 73.36 9.65 -121.78
C GLY A 220 72.74 9.17 -123.11
N GLU A 221 72.90 7.90 -123.49
CA GLU A 221 72.44 7.36 -124.78
C GLU A 221 71.20 6.43 -124.69
N VAL A 222 70.65 6.19 -123.49
CA VAL A 222 69.43 5.35 -123.30
C VAL A 222 68.18 6.20 -122.95
N SER A 223 68.39 7.51 -122.74
CA SER A 223 67.38 8.52 -122.38
C SER A 223 66.20 8.64 -123.37
N ASP A 224 66.43 8.39 -124.66
CA ASP A 224 65.42 8.75 -125.68
C ASP A 224 64.35 7.67 -125.93
N LYS A 225 64.43 6.51 -125.26
CA LYS A 225 63.39 5.46 -125.31
C LYS A 225 62.67 5.22 -123.97
N SER A 226 63.11 5.85 -122.87
CA SER A 226 62.50 5.73 -121.53
C SER A 226 61.32 6.69 -121.30
N SER A 227 61.21 7.74 -122.10
CA SER A 227 60.20 8.80 -121.97
C SER A 227 58.74 8.34 -122.21
N LEU A 228 58.53 7.18 -122.85
CA LEU A 228 57.20 6.63 -123.09
C LEU A 228 56.71 5.71 -121.94
N ILE A 229 57.64 5.13 -121.17
CA ILE A 229 57.32 4.20 -120.07
C ILE A 229 57.06 4.97 -118.76
N GLU A 230 57.74 6.10 -118.52
CA GLU A 230 57.55 6.96 -117.35
C GLU A 230 56.17 7.65 -117.30
N SER A 231 55.55 7.94 -118.45
CA SER A 231 54.22 8.57 -118.48
C SER A 231 53.09 7.66 -117.95
N LEU A 232 53.25 6.33 -118.06
CA LEU A 232 52.28 5.34 -117.58
C LEU A 232 52.57 4.86 -116.14
N GLN A 233 53.78 5.07 -115.61
CA GLN A 233 54.13 4.77 -114.21
C GLN A 233 53.74 5.92 -113.25
N LEU A 234 53.80 7.18 -113.70
CA LEU A 234 53.38 8.36 -112.94
C LEU A 234 51.87 8.38 -112.63
N GLU A 235 51.04 7.85 -113.54
CA GLU A 235 49.59 7.73 -113.35
C GLU A 235 49.23 6.62 -112.33
N LEU A 236 50.10 5.60 -112.17
CA LEU A 236 49.97 4.54 -111.18
C LEU A 236 50.42 4.97 -109.76
N GLU A 237 51.45 5.83 -109.64
CA GLU A 237 51.90 6.39 -108.36
C GLU A 237 50.94 7.46 -107.80
N GLN A 238 50.30 8.26 -108.67
CA GLN A 238 49.29 9.23 -108.25
C GLN A 238 48.04 8.51 -107.69
N ALA A 239 47.60 7.43 -108.33
CA ALA A 239 46.50 6.59 -107.83
C ALA A 239 46.85 5.89 -106.49
N ASN A 240 48.11 5.50 -106.26
CA ASN A 240 48.55 4.92 -104.99
C ASN A 240 48.68 5.97 -103.86
N LYS A 241 49.02 7.23 -104.17
CA LYS A 241 49.00 8.33 -103.18
C LYS A 241 47.59 8.68 -102.73
N ASP A 242 46.64 8.75 -103.67
CA ASP A 242 45.23 9.02 -103.38
C ASP A 242 44.56 7.84 -102.66
N ARG A 243 44.99 6.61 -102.96
CA ARG A 243 44.62 5.43 -102.18
C ARG A 243 45.16 5.49 -100.74
N ASN A 244 46.43 5.84 -100.52
CA ASN A 244 47.04 5.88 -99.19
C ASN A 244 46.56 7.06 -98.32
N SER A 245 46.07 8.15 -98.92
CA SER A 245 45.40 9.24 -98.20
C SER A 245 43.95 8.88 -97.85
N ALA A 246 43.23 8.19 -98.75
CA ALA A 246 41.92 7.62 -98.46
C ALA A 246 41.98 6.48 -97.42
N GLU A 247 43.02 5.63 -97.45
CA GLU A 247 43.26 4.54 -96.49
C GLU A 247 43.63 5.08 -95.11
N ARG A 248 44.38 6.18 -95.02
CA ARG A 248 44.58 6.91 -93.75
C ARG A 248 43.32 7.62 -93.26
N ALA A 249 42.58 8.31 -94.12
CA ALA A 249 41.33 8.95 -93.72
C ALA A 249 40.26 7.94 -93.26
N THR A 250 40.23 6.74 -93.86
CA THR A 250 39.37 5.65 -93.38
C THR A 250 39.91 4.99 -92.11
N SER A 251 41.23 4.85 -91.93
CA SER A 251 41.83 4.39 -90.67
C SER A 251 41.58 5.35 -89.52
N ASP A 252 41.70 6.66 -89.75
CA ASP A 252 41.45 7.69 -88.75
C ASP A 252 39.96 7.72 -88.39
N ALA A 253 39.06 7.64 -89.39
CA ALA A 253 37.63 7.50 -89.13
C ALA A 253 37.26 6.21 -88.38
N VAL A 254 37.95 5.09 -88.65
CA VAL A 254 37.75 3.83 -87.92
C VAL A 254 38.24 3.94 -86.47
N ASN A 255 39.37 4.60 -86.23
CA ASN A 255 39.87 4.85 -84.88
C ASN A 255 38.94 5.79 -84.11
N ASP A 256 38.45 6.87 -84.74
CA ASP A 256 37.50 7.79 -84.14
C ASP A 256 36.18 7.09 -83.79
N ILE A 257 35.67 6.24 -84.68
CA ILE A 257 34.49 5.41 -84.41
C ILE A 257 34.76 4.44 -83.24
N GLY A 258 35.93 3.81 -83.20
CA GLY A 258 36.34 2.93 -82.10
C GLY A 258 36.41 3.64 -80.75
N GLN A 259 36.92 4.87 -80.74
CA GLN A 259 36.96 5.73 -79.56
C GLN A 259 35.55 6.12 -79.10
N LEU A 260 34.67 6.50 -80.04
CA LEU A 260 33.28 6.87 -79.77
C LEU A 260 32.46 5.70 -79.21
N ILE A 261 32.70 4.48 -79.69
CA ILE A 261 32.07 3.26 -79.15
C ILE A 261 32.52 3.04 -77.69
N SER A 262 33.83 3.18 -77.43
CA SER A 262 34.38 3.02 -76.07
C SER A 262 33.82 4.06 -75.10
N ASP A 263 33.71 5.31 -75.52
CA ASP A 263 33.12 6.40 -74.74
C ASP A 263 31.62 6.15 -74.47
N MET A 264 30.89 5.61 -75.44
CA MET A 264 29.47 5.27 -75.30
C MET A 264 29.26 4.10 -74.33
N GLU A 265 30.11 3.07 -74.35
CA GLU A 265 30.08 1.98 -73.36
C GLU A 265 30.40 2.48 -71.94
N LEU A 266 31.36 3.39 -71.79
CA LEU A 266 31.67 4.05 -70.52
C LEU A 266 30.48 4.85 -69.98
N LEU A 267 29.78 5.59 -70.84
CA LEU A 267 28.57 6.33 -70.45
C LEU A 267 27.41 5.39 -70.09
N MET A 268 27.25 4.27 -70.80
CA MET A 268 26.22 3.28 -70.47
C MET A 268 26.47 2.61 -69.11
N THR A 269 27.73 2.27 -68.79
CA THR A 269 28.08 1.72 -67.47
C THR A 269 27.91 2.75 -66.36
N ALA A 270 28.26 4.02 -66.61
CA ALA A 270 28.02 5.12 -65.66
C ALA A 270 26.53 5.38 -65.42
N ASN A 271 25.69 5.33 -66.46
CA ASN A 271 24.23 5.47 -66.32
C ASN A 271 23.62 4.30 -65.55
N SER A 272 24.02 3.06 -65.85
CA SER A 272 23.58 1.88 -65.09
C SER A 272 23.93 1.98 -63.60
N LYS A 273 25.12 2.50 -63.26
CA LYS A 273 25.51 2.76 -61.87
C LYS A 273 24.65 3.84 -61.21
N LYS A 274 24.31 4.92 -61.93
CA LYS A 274 23.40 5.98 -61.43
C LYS A 274 21.99 5.45 -61.20
N ASP A 275 21.48 4.59 -62.09
CA ASP A 275 20.16 3.96 -61.93
C ASP A 275 20.11 3.10 -60.66
N GLY A 276 21.18 2.35 -60.38
CA GLY A 276 21.32 1.59 -59.12
C GLY A 276 21.34 2.50 -57.87
N GLN A 277 22.01 3.65 -57.94
CA GLN A 277 22.01 4.64 -56.85
C GLN A 277 20.64 5.26 -56.63
N ILE A 278 19.94 5.62 -57.71
CA ILE A 278 18.58 6.17 -57.66
C ILE A 278 17.63 5.15 -57.00
N MET A 279 17.69 3.88 -57.42
CA MET A 279 16.84 2.84 -56.85
C MET A 279 17.11 2.61 -55.35
N ALA A 280 18.37 2.68 -54.92
CA ALA A 280 18.73 2.60 -53.51
C ALA A 280 18.16 3.78 -52.69
N GLN A 281 18.29 5.01 -53.21
CA GLN A 281 17.73 6.22 -52.59
C GLN A 281 16.20 6.20 -52.54
N GLU A 282 15.53 5.70 -53.58
CA GLU A 282 14.07 5.54 -53.60
C GLU A 282 13.60 4.53 -52.55
N MET A 283 14.32 3.41 -52.38
CA MET A 283 14.04 2.45 -51.32
C MET A 283 14.21 3.08 -49.94
N GLU A 284 15.29 3.81 -49.69
CA GLU A 284 15.55 4.49 -48.41
C GLU A 284 14.50 5.57 -48.09
N LEU A 285 14.07 6.34 -49.10
CA LEU A 285 12.97 7.30 -48.95
C LEU A 285 11.65 6.59 -48.63
N SER A 286 11.37 5.47 -49.31
CA SER A 286 10.15 4.70 -49.07
C SER A 286 10.12 4.09 -47.66
N GLN A 287 11.26 3.61 -47.16
CA GLN A 287 11.44 3.13 -45.81
C GLN A 287 11.24 4.25 -44.78
N SER A 288 11.94 5.38 -44.96
CA SER A 288 11.81 6.56 -44.09
C SER A 288 10.34 7.03 -43.99
N ARG A 289 9.59 6.96 -45.09
CA ARG A 289 8.16 7.33 -45.13
C ARG A 289 7.27 6.37 -44.35
N VAL A 290 7.62 5.08 -44.27
CA VAL A 290 6.91 4.10 -43.44
C VAL A 290 7.22 4.33 -41.96
N GLU A 291 8.49 4.53 -41.61
CA GLU A 291 8.92 4.83 -40.24
C GLU A 291 8.24 6.11 -39.72
N LEU A 292 8.15 7.15 -40.55
CA LEU A 292 7.43 8.38 -40.22
C LEU A 292 5.94 8.12 -39.94
N LYS A 293 5.27 7.26 -40.70
CA LYS A 293 3.87 6.86 -40.42
C LYS A 293 3.72 6.09 -39.11
N ILE A 294 4.71 5.28 -38.74
CA ILE A 294 4.71 4.56 -37.46
C ILE A 294 4.88 5.56 -36.31
N ALA A 295 5.88 6.44 -36.40
CA ALA A 295 6.14 7.47 -35.40
C ALA A 295 4.94 8.42 -35.21
N MET A 296 4.25 8.82 -36.30
CA MET A 296 3.03 9.62 -36.19
C MET A 296 1.91 8.92 -35.40
N LYS A 297 1.73 7.60 -35.58
CA LYS A 297 0.74 6.84 -34.81
C LYS A 297 1.13 6.71 -33.34
N GLU A 298 2.41 6.54 -33.06
CA GLU A 298 2.93 6.51 -31.69
C GLU A 298 2.75 7.87 -31.01
N GLN A 299 2.95 8.97 -31.74
CA GLN A 299 2.68 10.32 -31.25
C GLN A 299 1.20 10.53 -30.92
N GLU A 300 0.27 10.05 -31.75
CA GLU A 300 -1.17 10.11 -31.46
C GLU A 300 -1.55 9.31 -30.21
N LEU A 301 -0.98 8.12 -30.04
CA LEU A 301 -1.17 7.30 -28.84
C LEU A 301 -0.66 7.99 -27.58
N LEU A 302 0.59 8.49 -27.62
CA LEU A 302 1.19 9.23 -26.50
C LEU A 302 0.40 10.49 -26.17
N LYS A 303 -0.20 11.15 -27.16
CA LYS A 303 -1.07 12.31 -26.95
C LYS A 303 -2.34 11.92 -26.17
N CYS A 304 -3.00 10.82 -26.54
CA CYS A 304 -4.17 10.31 -25.80
C CYS A 304 -3.81 9.94 -24.34
N ASP A 305 -2.63 9.34 -24.12
CA ASP A 305 -2.16 9.01 -22.78
C ASP A 305 -1.88 10.27 -21.95
N LEU A 306 -1.27 11.30 -22.56
CA LEU A 306 -1.04 12.61 -21.94
C LEU A 306 -2.36 13.28 -21.52
N GLU A 307 -3.36 13.30 -22.40
CA GLU A 307 -4.69 13.85 -22.09
C GLU A 307 -5.36 13.08 -20.93
N THR A 308 -5.19 11.75 -20.90
CA THR A 308 -5.72 10.91 -19.82
C THR A 308 -5.02 11.19 -18.49
N ILE A 309 -3.70 11.33 -18.49
CA ILE A 309 -2.92 11.68 -17.30
C ILE A 309 -3.28 13.09 -16.83
N GLN A 310 -3.45 14.03 -17.74
CA GLN A 310 -3.84 15.40 -17.42
C GLN A 310 -5.20 15.45 -16.73
N SER A 311 -6.21 14.73 -17.26
CA SER A 311 -7.53 14.63 -16.63
C SER A 311 -7.47 14.01 -15.23
N LYS A 312 -6.65 12.97 -15.03
CA LYS A 312 -6.43 12.37 -13.70
C LYS A 312 -5.77 13.35 -12.72
N ASN A 313 -4.79 14.13 -13.18
CA ASN A 313 -4.11 15.13 -12.35
C ASN A 313 -5.03 16.27 -11.95
N GLU A 314 -5.87 16.75 -12.87
CA GLU A 314 -6.90 17.76 -12.56
C GLU A 314 -7.87 17.23 -11.49
N LYS A 315 -8.30 15.97 -11.61
CA LYS A 315 -9.15 15.32 -10.61
C LYS A 315 -8.46 15.22 -9.24
N LEU A 316 -7.23 14.72 -9.19
CA LEU A 316 -6.46 14.62 -7.93
C LEU A 316 -6.23 15.98 -7.29
N THR A 317 -6.02 17.02 -8.09
CA THR A 317 -5.87 18.40 -7.60
C THR A 317 -7.17 18.90 -6.97
N SER A 318 -8.32 18.59 -7.56
CA SER A 318 -9.62 18.93 -6.98
C SER A 318 -9.91 18.18 -5.67
N GLU A 319 -9.58 16.88 -5.61
CA GLU A 319 -9.73 16.06 -4.39
C GLU A 319 -8.81 16.58 -3.27
N MET A 320 -7.58 16.98 -3.61
CA MET A 320 -6.63 17.57 -2.66
C MET A 320 -7.14 18.89 -2.09
N ASN A 321 -7.71 19.76 -2.93
CA ASN A 321 -8.30 21.02 -2.47
C ASN A 321 -9.46 20.78 -1.50
N GLU A 322 -10.33 19.81 -1.78
CA GLU A 322 -11.43 19.43 -0.88
C GLU A 322 -10.91 18.91 0.48
N ILE A 323 -9.81 18.14 0.47
CA ILE A 323 -9.16 17.69 1.71
C ILE A 323 -8.59 18.88 2.47
N CYS A 324 -7.91 19.82 1.81
CA CYS A 324 -7.38 21.02 2.46
C CYS A 324 -8.50 21.89 3.08
N GLU A 325 -9.64 22.02 2.41
CA GLU A 325 -10.80 22.74 2.96
C GLU A 325 -11.35 22.04 4.21
N LYS A 326 -11.51 20.71 4.16
CA LYS A 326 -11.93 19.90 5.33
C LYS A 326 -10.94 19.98 6.48
N GLU A 327 -9.64 19.94 6.19
CA GLU A 327 -8.59 20.08 7.19
C GLU A 327 -8.64 21.46 7.85
N SER A 328 -8.79 22.53 7.07
CA SER A 328 -8.94 23.88 7.60
C SER A 328 -10.17 24.00 8.51
N ALA A 329 -11.31 23.43 8.10
CA ALA A 329 -12.52 23.40 8.92
C ALA A 329 -12.31 22.64 10.24
N ALA A 330 -11.65 21.48 10.20
CA ALA A 330 -11.32 20.71 11.40
C ALA A 330 -10.36 21.48 12.33
N GLN A 331 -9.37 22.19 11.79
CA GLN A 331 -8.48 23.03 12.58
C GLN A 331 -9.23 24.17 13.29
N ILE A 332 -10.20 24.79 12.61
CA ILE A 332 -11.09 25.81 13.21
C ILE A 332 -11.91 25.19 14.35
N GLU A 333 -12.50 24.02 14.15
CA GLU A 333 -13.28 23.32 15.18
C GLU A 333 -12.41 22.96 16.40
N ILE A 334 -11.20 22.44 16.19
CA ILE A 334 -10.24 22.17 17.28
C ILE A 334 -9.93 23.46 18.06
N ALA A 335 -9.75 24.59 17.38
CA ALA A 335 -9.50 25.87 18.03
C ALA A 335 -10.70 26.33 18.88
N LEU A 336 -11.92 26.15 18.37
CA LEU A 336 -13.16 26.44 19.10
C LEU A 336 -13.27 25.55 20.35
N LEU A 337 -13.13 24.23 20.21
CA LEU A 337 -13.19 23.29 21.33
C LEU A 337 -12.13 23.59 22.40
N LYS A 338 -10.90 23.95 22.00
CA LYS A 338 -9.85 24.40 22.93
C LYS A 338 -10.28 25.64 23.71
N SER A 339 -10.89 26.63 23.04
CA SER A 339 -11.38 27.84 23.69
C SER A 339 -12.50 27.56 24.70
N GLU A 340 -13.41 26.64 24.37
CA GLU A 340 -14.49 26.22 25.27
C GLU A 340 -13.97 25.47 26.48
N LEU A 341 -12.99 24.59 26.28
CA LEU A 341 -12.33 23.86 27.35
C LEU A 341 -11.62 24.81 28.30
N HIS A 342 -10.88 25.81 27.79
CA HIS A 342 -10.27 26.85 28.63
C HIS A 342 -11.31 27.65 29.42
N ARG A 343 -12.43 28.01 28.78
CA ARG A 343 -13.56 28.68 29.45
C ARG A 343 -14.17 27.81 30.55
N GLY A 344 -14.33 26.50 30.30
CA GLY A 344 -14.81 25.54 31.29
C GLY A 344 -13.88 25.42 32.49
N ARG A 345 -12.57 25.26 32.25
CA ARG A 345 -11.53 25.24 33.30
C ARG A 345 -11.55 26.52 34.14
N SER A 346 -11.68 27.68 33.52
CA SER A 346 -11.75 28.96 34.22
C SER A 346 -12.99 29.05 35.13
N LYS A 347 -14.15 28.58 34.67
CA LYS A 347 -15.37 28.53 35.49
C LYS A 347 -15.25 27.56 36.66
N ALA A 348 -14.69 26.36 36.44
CA ALA A 348 -14.44 25.39 37.50
C ALA A 348 -13.51 25.97 38.57
N ALA A 349 -12.37 26.56 38.18
CA ALA A 349 -11.46 27.20 39.11
C ALA A 349 -12.12 28.35 39.91
N ALA A 350 -13.02 29.11 39.29
CA ALA A 350 -13.78 30.14 39.99
C ALA A 350 -14.77 29.55 41.01
N ALA A 351 -15.44 28.44 40.67
CA ALA A 351 -16.34 27.72 41.55
C ALA A 351 -15.60 27.10 42.74
N ASP A 352 -14.47 26.43 42.50
CA ASP A 352 -13.60 25.87 43.54
C ASP A 352 -13.13 26.97 44.50
N ALA A 353 -12.70 28.12 43.96
CA ALA A 353 -12.31 29.26 44.77
C ALA A 353 -13.47 29.87 45.58
N SER A 354 -14.71 29.79 45.10
CA SER A 354 -15.89 30.20 45.87
C SER A 354 -16.27 29.19 46.94
N GLU A 355 -16.14 27.89 46.66
CA GLU A 355 -16.44 26.82 47.60
C GLU A 355 -15.44 26.85 48.77
N GLU A 356 -14.16 27.02 48.48
CA GLU A 356 -13.13 27.18 49.51
C GLU A 356 -13.35 28.44 50.36
N ARG A 357 -13.84 29.54 49.78
CA ARG A 357 -14.26 30.71 50.57
C ARG A 357 -15.44 30.37 51.48
N ALA A 358 -16.48 29.71 50.96
CA ALA A 358 -17.63 29.30 51.76
C ALA A 358 -17.25 28.36 52.90
N LYS A 359 -16.34 27.40 52.67
CA LYS A 359 -15.79 26.52 53.71
C LYS A 359 -15.06 27.31 54.80
N ARG A 360 -14.20 28.27 54.40
CA ARG A 360 -13.49 29.13 55.37
C ARG A 360 -14.45 29.99 56.18
N GLU A 361 -15.46 30.57 55.54
CA GLU A 361 -16.51 31.36 56.20
C GLU A 361 -17.30 30.50 57.19
N LYS A 362 -17.66 29.27 56.81
CA LYS A 362 -18.32 28.30 57.70
C LYS A 362 -17.47 27.99 58.94
N LEU A 363 -16.19 27.68 58.75
CA LEU A 363 -15.26 27.41 59.86
C LEU A 363 -15.11 28.63 60.78
N ALA A 364 -15.03 29.83 60.21
CA ALA A 364 -14.95 31.06 61.00
C ALA A 364 -16.22 31.28 61.85
N LEU A 365 -17.40 30.99 61.29
CA LEU A 365 -18.67 31.05 62.02
C LEU A 365 -18.73 30.01 63.16
N GLU A 366 -18.34 28.77 62.90
CA GLU A 366 -18.30 27.70 63.93
C GLU A 366 -17.40 28.10 65.11
N LEU A 367 -16.24 28.69 64.82
CA LEU A 367 -15.29 29.16 65.84
C LEU A 367 -15.87 30.32 66.66
N CYS A 368 -16.59 31.25 66.01
CA CYS A 368 -17.28 32.35 66.67
C CYS A 368 -18.42 31.86 67.58
N ILE A 369 -19.19 30.86 67.14
CA ILE A 369 -20.24 30.21 67.95
C ILE A 369 -19.63 29.54 69.18
N GLN A 370 -18.53 28.81 69.03
CA GLN A 370 -17.82 28.20 70.17
C GLN A 370 -17.33 29.25 71.18
N GLN A 371 -16.81 30.37 70.69
CA GLN A 371 -16.33 31.45 71.56
C GLN A 371 -17.49 32.15 72.30
N LEU A 372 -18.62 32.38 71.64
CA LEU A 372 -19.83 32.90 72.28
C LEU A 372 -20.40 31.92 73.32
N ALA A 373 -20.37 30.61 73.05
CA ALA A 373 -20.80 29.59 74.00
C ALA A 373 -19.92 29.57 75.26
N LEU A 374 -18.60 29.70 75.10
CA LEU A 374 -17.68 29.86 76.23
C LEU A 374 -17.98 31.12 77.05
N GLN A 375 -18.16 32.27 76.40
CA GLN A 375 -18.53 33.52 77.09
C GLN A 375 -19.87 33.41 77.82
N ALA A 376 -20.87 32.76 77.22
CA ALA A 376 -22.16 32.52 77.85
C ALA A 376 -22.03 31.59 79.07
N GLN A 377 -21.18 30.57 79.00
CA GLN A 377 -20.90 29.67 80.12
C GLN A 377 -20.14 30.38 81.25
N GLU A 378 -19.16 31.22 80.92
CA GLU A 378 -18.46 32.07 81.89
C GLU A 378 -19.44 33.03 82.60
N ALA A 379 -20.33 33.67 81.83
CA ALA A 379 -21.37 34.54 82.39
C ALA A 379 -22.35 33.76 83.28
N LYS A 380 -22.74 32.54 82.88
CA LYS A 380 -23.58 31.66 83.71
C LYS A 380 -22.89 31.27 85.02
N ASN A 381 -21.61 30.89 84.97
CA ASN A 381 -20.83 30.56 86.16
C ASN A 381 -20.70 31.78 87.09
N ALA A 382 -20.51 32.99 86.55
CA ALA A 382 -20.47 34.23 87.32
C ALA A 382 -21.82 34.60 87.97
N LEU A 383 -22.94 34.31 87.31
CA LEU A 383 -24.27 34.45 87.92
C LEU A 383 -24.48 33.42 89.04
N GLN A 384 -23.99 32.20 88.86
CA GLN A 384 -24.12 31.13 89.85
C GLN A 384 -23.31 31.43 91.13
N THR A 385 -22.11 32.00 91.01
CA THR A 385 -21.34 32.47 92.17
C THR A 385 -22.00 33.65 92.89
N MET A 386 -22.66 34.56 92.17
CA MET A 386 -23.50 35.59 92.81
C MET A 386 -24.69 35.00 93.55
N THR A 387 -25.28 33.92 93.04
CA THR A 387 -26.41 33.23 93.69
C THR A 387 -25.97 32.47 94.95
N ASP A 388 -24.80 31.84 94.93
CA ASP A 388 -24.21 31.14 96.09
C ASP A 388 -23.74 32.11 97.19
N LEU A 389 -23.37 33.34 96.84
CA LEU A 389 -23.10 34.41 97.80
C LEU A 389 -24.39 34.94 98.44
N VAL A 390 -25.48 35.02 97.67
CA VAL A 390 -26.82 35.38 98.18
C VAL A 390 -27.41 34.27 99.07
N GLN A 391 -27.00 33.00 98.92
CA GLN A 391 -27.43 31.90 99.80
C GLN A 391 -26.65 31.80 101.13
N LYS A 392 -25.61 32.62 101.35
CA LYS A 392 -24.88 32.67 102.63
C LYS A 392 -25.31 33.80 103.56
N ASP A 393 -26.11 34.73 103.06
CA ASP A 393 -26.74 35.79 103.84
C ASP A 393 -28.27 35.67 103.69
N ASP A 394 -28.89 34.88 104.56
CA ASP A 394 -30.17 35.18 105.24
C ASP A 394 -30.92 33.89 105.63
N GLU A 395 -30.84 33.57 106.92
CA GLU A 395 -31.96 32.93 107.61
C GLU A 395 -33.11 33.95 107.77
N GLU A 396 -34.33 33.45 107.55
CA GLU A 396 -35.65 34.03 107.89
C GLU A 396 -36.21 35.20 107.04
N MET A 397 -37.28 34.93 106.28
CA MET A 397 -38.69 35.20 106.69
C MET A 397 -39.67 35.29 105.48
N LYS A 398 -40.77 34.53 105.58
CA LYS A 398 -41.98 34.41 104.71
C LYS A 398 -42.54 35.70 104.09
N TYR A 399 -43.17 35.61 102.89
CA TYR A 399 -44.64 35.67 102.64
C TYR A 399 -45.03 35.60 101.13
N SER A 400 -45.83 34.57 100.78
CA SER A 400 -47.06 34.54 99.93
C SER A 400 -47.19 35.13 98.49
N LYS A 401 -47.81 34.30 97.61
CA LYS A 401 -48.97 34.57 96.69
C LYS A 401 -48.66 35.29 95.35
N VAL A 402 -49.10 34.94 94.13
CA VAL A 402 -49.83 33.85 93.42
C VAL A 402 -49.99 34.33 91.94
N ILE A 403 -50.39 33.43 91.01
CA ILE A 403 -50.81 33.63 89.60
C ILE A 403 -49.65 33.88 88.61
N GLY A 404 -49.40 33.12 87.55
CA GLY A 404 -50.22 32.15 86.80
C GLY A 404 -50.38 32.61 85.34
N THR A 405 -49.95 31.75 84.40
CA THR A 405 -50.39 31.62 82.98
C THR A 405 -50.10 32.79 82.02
N ASP A 406 -49.68 32.61 80.75
CA ASP A 406 -49.66 31.43 79.88
C ASP A 406 -48.89 31.73 78.58
N GLU A 407 -48.46 30.65 77.90
CA GLU A 407 -48.42 30.46 76.44
C GLU A 407 -47.46 31.33 75.59
N ALA A 408 -46.69 30.82 74.61
CA ALA A 408 -46.95 29.69 73.72
C ALA A 408 -45.67 29.30 72.93
N LEU A 409 -45.59 28.01 72.55
CA LEU A 409 -45.04 27.45 71.29
C LEU A 409 -43.49 27.58 71.08
N THR A 410 -42.69 26.53 70.82
CA THR A 410 -42.90 25.28 70.06
C THR A 410 -41.73 24.31 70.28
N GLN A 411 -42.07 23.02 70.29
CA GLN A 411 -41.32 21.85 69.81
C GLN A 411 -40.04 21.39 70.51
N GLU A 412 -40.21 20.29 71.26
CA GLU A 412 -39.35 19.11 71.18
C GLU A 412 -38.77 18.93 69.78
N GLN A 413 -37.45 18.89 69.68
CA GLN A 413 -36.79 17.96 68.79
C GLN A 413 -35.53 17.46 69.48
N THR A 414 -35.65 16.22 69.93
CA THR A 414 -34.59 15.25 70.16
C THR A 414 -33.38 15.47 69.24
N ASN A 415 -32.36 16.15 69.73
CA ASN A 415 -31.02 15.92 69.21
C ASN A 415 -30.37 14.93 70.15
N ALA A 416 -30.67 13.65 69.88
CA ALA A 416 -29.84 12.54 70.34
C ALA A 416 -28.38 12.91 70.01
N CYS A 417 -27.58 13.18 71.04
CA CYS A 417 -26.14 13.28 70.85
C CYS A 417 -25.69 11.86 70.48
N ILE A 418 -25.52 11.60 69.18
CA ILE A 418 -24.98 10.33 68.68
C ILE A 418 -23.50 10.34 69.06
N SER A 419 -23.18 9.83 70.25
CA SER A 419 -21.82 9.53 70.66
C SER A 419 -21.39 8.26 69.93
N ILE A 420 -20.65 8.41 68.83
CA ILE A 420 -20.00 7.28 68.15
C ILE A 420 -18.86 6.76 69.03
N SER A 421 -18.77 5.43 69.17
CA SER A 421 -17.67 4.83 69.93
C SER A 421 -16.33 5.11 69.26
N ALA A 422 -15.23 5.09 70.02
CA ALA A 422 -13.89 5.31 69.48
C ALA A 422 -13.53 4.26 68.40
N GLU A 423 -14.08 3.06 68.54
CA GLU A 423 -14.00 1.97 67.58
C GLU A 423 -14.75 2.27 66.27
N ASP A 424 -15.97 2.83 66.35
CA ASP A 424 -16.75 3.22 65.15
C ASP A 424 -16.09 4.37 64.39
N TYR A 425 -15.48 5.32 65.10
CA TYR A 425 -14.73 6.41 64.48
C TYR A 425 -13.48 5.90 63.72
N LYS A 426 -12.76 4.92 64.29
CA LYS A 426 -11.66 4.25 63.60
C LYS A 426 -12.12 3.42 62.40
N ALA A 427 -13.27 2.76 62.51
CA ALA A 427 -13.87 2.02 61.39
C ALA A 427 -14.30 2.95 60.24
N LEU A 428 -14.68 4.20 60.54
CA LEU A 428 -14.99 5.21 59.53
C LEU A 428 -13.72 5.76 58.86
N LEU A 429 -12.63 5.96 59.59
CA LEU A 429 -11.34 6.38 59.03
C LEU A 429 -10.75 5.34 58.09
N THR A 430 -10.75 4.06 58.49
CA THR A 430 -10.28 2.96 57.63
C THR A 430 -11.10 2.84 56.34
N LYS A 431 -12.43 2.99 56.41
CA LYS A 431 -13.27 3.08 55.21
C LYS A 431 -12.99 4.30 54.35
N ALA A 432 -12.62 5.43 54.94
CA ALA A 432 -12.25 6.63 54.17
C ALA A 432 -10.93 6.41 53.42
N ASP A 433 -9.94 5.78 54.06
CA ASP A 433 -8.66 5.42 53.44
C ASP A 433 -8.86 4.40 52.29
N GLU A 434 -9.71 3.38 52.48
CA GLU A 434 -10.08 2.42 51.42
C GLU A 434 -10.77 3.11 50.22
N VAL A 435 -11.61 4.11 50.48
CA VAL A 435 -12.25 4.91 49.41
C VAL A 435 -11.24 5.78 48.67
N GLU A 436 -10.20 6.27 49.34
CA GLU A 436 -9.15 7.06 48.71
C GLU A 436 -8.20 6.17 47.87
N GLU A 437 -7.86 4.98 48.34
CA GLU A 437 -7.09 3.98 47.58
C GLU A 437 -7.84 3.54 46.31
N THR A 438 -9.13 3.19 46.42
CA THR A 438 -9.96 2.82 45.25
C THR A 438 -10.16 3.96 44.26
N ARG A 439 -10.15 5.21 44.71
CA ARG A 439 -10.18 6.39 43.83
C ARG A 439 -8.87 6.55 43.08
N ASN A 440 -7.73 6.37 43.75
CA ASN A 440 -6.40 6.45 43.13
C ASN A 440 -6.20 5.33 42.10
N GLU A 441 -6.67 4.10 42.39
CA GLU A 441 -6.68 2.99 41.44
C GLU A 441 -7.57 3.28 40.21
N ASN A 442 -8.77 3.84 40.41
CA ASN A 442 -9.63 4.25 39.29
C ASN A 442 -8.98 5.33 38.41
N ASP A 443 -8.31 6.32 39.02
CA ASP A 443 -7.59 7.36 38.27
C ASP A 443 -6.37 6.80 37.51
N ALA A 444 -5.72 5.76 38.05
CA ALA A 444 -4.66 5.03 37.34
C ALA A 444 -5.21 4.24 36.15
N LEU A 445 -6.28 3.47 36.36
CA LEU A 445 -6.98 2.72 35.30
C LEU A 445 -7.49 3.64 34.19
N LYS A 446 -8.03 4.81 34.55
CA LYS A 446 -8.49 5.81 33.59
C LYS A 446 -7.34 6.34 32.72
N ARG A 447 -6.17 6.62 33.32
CA ARG A 447 -4.97 7.02 32.55
C ARG A 447 -4.48 5.91 31.64
N GLU A 448 -4.51 4.65 32.07
CA GLU A 448 -4.17 3.51 31.21
C GLU A 448 -5.17 3.33 30.05
N MET A 449 -6.46 3.53 30.30
CA MET A 449 -7.48 3.55 29.25
C MET A 449 -7.25 4.66 28.22
N GLU A 450 -6.90 5.86 28.66
CA GLU A 450 -6.59 6.97 27.73
C GLU A 450 -5.34 6.67 26.90
N MET A 451 -4.29 6.10 27.50
CA MET A 451 -3.09 5.68 26.77
C MET A 451 -3.35 4.55 25.77
N THR A 452 -4.17 3.56 26.13
CA THR A 452 -4.53 2.45 25.24
C THR A 452 -5.45 2.94 24.11
N ALA A 453 -6.39 3.84 24.37
CA ALA A 453 -7.21 4.49 23.35
C ALA A 453 -6.34 5.28 22.34
N GLY A 454 -5.32 6.00 22.84
CA GLY A 454 -4.34 6.68 21.98
C GLY A 454 -3.59 5.72 21.06
N LYS A 455 -3.06 4.61 21.62
CA LYS A 455 -2.39 3.56 20.83
C LYS A 455 -3.31 2.91 19.80
N ILE A 456 -4.58 2.70 20.12
CA ILE A 456 -5.57 2.18 19.17
C ILE A 456 -5.76 3.16 18.00
N GLY A 457 -5.82 4.47 18.29
CA GLY A 457 -5.88 5.50 17.24
C GLY A 457 -4.67 5.49 16.30
N GLU A 458 -3.45 5.37 16.86
CA GLU A 458 -2.23 5.24 16.06
C GLU A 458 -2.20 3.96 15.22
N LEU A 459 -2.62 2.82 15.78
CA LEU A 459 -2.70 1.56 15.04
C LEU A 459 -3.72 1.63 13.92
N ARG A 460 -4.86 2.27 14.16
CA ARG A 460 -5.91 2.47 13.15
C ARG A 460 -5.41 3.32 11.99
N THR A 461 -4.79 4.47 12.25
CA THR A 461 -4.22 5.31 11.18
C THR A 461 -3.13 4.58 10.39
N ARG A 462 -2.29 3.78 11.06
CA ARG A 462 -1.29 2.94 10.40
C ARG A 462 -1.94 1.86 9.52
N ALA A 463 -3.01 1.22 9.99
CA ALA A 463 -3.77 0.25 9.23
C ALA A 463 -4.43 0.89 7.99
N GLU A 464 -5.04 2.07 8.13
CA GLU A 464 -5.62 2.83 7.02
C GLU A 464 -4.58 3.18 5.95
N GLN A 465 -3.38 3.62 6.38
CA GLN A 465 -2.26 3.84 5.45
C GLN A 465 -1.79 2.56 4.76
N ALA A 466 -1.75 1.43 5.47
CA ALA A 466 -1.36 0.15 4.90
C ALA A 466 -2.37 -0.33 3.85
N VAL A 467 -3.67 -0.20 4.13
CA VAL A 467 -4.76 -0.49 3.18
C VAL A 467 -4.63 0.39 1.94
N TRP A 468 -4.44 1.71 2.11
CA TRP A 468 -4.26 2.61 0.97
C TRP A 468 -3.05 2.24 0.11
N ARG A 469 -1.91 1.90 0.71
CA ARG A 469 -0.71 1.43 -0.03
C ARG A 469 -1.00 0.13 -0.78
N ALA A 470 -1.73 -0.81 -0.16
CA ALA A 470 -2.12 -2.06 -0.79
C ALA A 470 -3.05 -1.83 -2.00
N GLU A 471 -4.05 -0.96 -1.87
CA GLU A 471 -4.96 -0.62 -2.97
C GLU A 471 -4.23 0.04 -4.15
N VAL A 472 -3.28 0.93 -3.87
CA VAL A 472 -2.45 1.55 -4.92
C VAL A 472 -1.57 0.51 -5.61
N ALA A 473 -0.96 -0.40 -4.85
CA ALA A 473 -0.16 -1.49 -5.41
C ALA A 473 -1.00 -2.45 -6.27
N GLU A 474 -2.23 -2.77 -5.84
CA GLU A 474 -3.15 -3.62 -6.60
C GLU A 474 -3.56 -2.97 -7.92
N LYS A 475 -3.88 -1.66 -7.91
CA LYS A 475 -4.17 -0.89 -9.13
C LYS A 475 -2.98 -0.87 -10.09
N ALA A 476 -1.77 -0.65 -9.57
CA ALA A 476 -0.54 -0.67 -10.38
C ALA A 476 -0.29 -2.07 -10.98
N LYS A 477 -0.48 -3.14 -10.20
CA LYS A 477 -0.39 -4.52 -10.68
C LYS A 477 -1.41 -4.81 -11.79
N ALA A 478 -2.65 -4.37 -11.63
CA ALA A 478 -3.69 -4.55 -12.64
C ALA A 478 -3.33 -3.90 -13.99
N LEU A 479 -2.75 -2.70 -13.97
CA LEU A 479 -2.27 -2.02 -15.19
C LEU A 479 -1.15 -2.80 -15.87
N LEU A 480 -0.14 -3.26 -15.11
CA LEU A 480 0.96 -4.06 -15.65
C LEU A 480 0.48 -5.41 -16.21
N GLU A 481 -0.51 -6.04 -15.59
CA GLU A 481 -1.11 -7.26 -16.11
C GLU A 481 -1.86 -7.01 -17.43
N GLU A 482 -2.53 -5.87 -17.58
CA GLU A 482 -3.18 -5.49 -18.83
C GLU A 482 -2.16 -5.26 -19.95
N GLU A 483 -1.05 -4.58 -19.66
CA GLU A 483 0.05 -4.42 -20.60
C GLU A 483 0.68 -5.76 -20.99
N ARG A 484 0.93 -6.65 -20.03
CA ARG A 484 1.42 -8.01 -20.31
C ARG A 484 0.43 -8.80 -21.18
N LYS A 485 -0.88 -8.65 -20.97
CA LYS A 485 -1.90 -9.26 -21.83
C LYS A 485 -1.82 -8.72 -23.26
N LYS A 486 -1.73 -7.39 -23.43
CA LYS A 486 -1.55 -6.75 -24.75
C LYS A 486 -0.27 -7.24 -25.44
N TRP A 487 0.84 -7.35 -24.72
CA TRP A 487 2.10 -7.89 -25.22
C TRP A 487 1.99 -9.35 -25.67
N ARG A 488 1.37 -10.22 -24.86
CA ARG A 488 1.13 -11.62 -25.24
C ARG A 488 0.28 -11.73 -26.51
N VAL A 489 -0.75 -10.90 -26.66
CA VAL A 489 -1.57 -10.86 -27.88
C VAL A 489 -0.76 -10.40 -29.10
N LYS A 490 0.09 -9.38 -28.94
CA LYS A 490 0.97 -8.89 -30.01
C LYS A 490 1.99 -9.94 -30.43
N GLU A 491 2.58 -10.65 -29.47
CA GLU A 491 3.54 -11.72 -29.72
C GLU A 491 2.89 -12.90 -30.43
N GLU A 492 1.69 -13.33 -30.00
CA GLU A 492 0.96 -14.40 -30.68
C GLU A 492 0.59 -14.00 -32.13
N LYS A 493 0.16 -12.74 -32.35
CA LYS A 493 -0.08 -12.22 -33.70
C LYS A 493 1.19 -12.23 -34.56
N ARG A 494 2.34 -11.87 -34.00
CA ARG A 494 3.64 -11.90 -34.71
C ARG A 494 4.04 -13.34 -35.04
N LYS A 495 3.83 -14.28 -34.13
CA LYS A 495 4.06 -15.71 -34.36
C LYS A 495 3.18 -16.27 -35.47
N VAL A 496 1.89 -15.93 -35.47
CA VAL A 496 0.96 -16.33 -36.55
C VAL A 496 1.36 -15.71 -37.89
N ALA A 497 1.76 -14.43 -37.93
CA ALA A 497 2.21 -13.78 -39.15
C ALA A 497 3.51 -14.40 -39.70
N LEU A 498 4.46 -14.75 -38.82
CA LEU A 498 5.69 -15.44 -39.20
C LEU A 498 5.39 -16.85 -39.76
N GLU A 499 4.47 -17.59 -39.15
CA GLU A 499 4.05 -18.89 -39.66
C GLU A 499 3.35 -18.75 -41.03
N ALA A 500 2.51 -17.72 -41.22
CA ALA A 500 1.87 -17.44 -42.50
C ALA A 500 2.91 -17.13 -43.60
N LEU A 501 3.93 -16.32 -43.31
CA LEU A 501 5.03 -16.05 -44.24
C LEU A 501 5.84 -17.32 -44.54
N ARG A 502 6.03 -18.20 -43.54
CA ARG A 502 6.70 -19.49 -43.73
C ARG A 502 5.88 -20.40 -44.66
N GLN A 503 4.57 -20.48 -44.49
CA GLN A 503 3.67 -21.22 -45.37
C GLN A 503 3.64 -20.64 -46.79
N GLU A 504 3.65 -19.31 -46.92
CA GLU A 504 3.74 -18.62 -48.22
C GLU A 504 5.08 -18.90 -48.90
N SER A 505 6.19 -18.91 -48.14
CA SER A 505 7.52 -19.27 -48.66
C SER A 505 7.59 -20.72 -49.13
N ILE A 506 6.99 -21.65 -48.39
CA ILE A 506 6.87 -23.07 -48.78
C ILE A 506 5.98 -23.22 -50.04
N SER A 507 4.94 -22.40 -50.17
CA SER A 507 4.09 -22.34 -51.37
C SER A 507 4.84 -21.78 -52.58
N LEU A 508 5.64 -20.73 -52.39
CA LEU A 508 6.51 -20.15 -53.42
C LEU A 508 7.61 -21.14 -53.86
N GLN A 509 8.14 -21.92 -52.92
CA GLN A 509 9.10 -22.99 -53.24
C GLN A 509 8.48 -24.11 -54.07
N LYS A 510 7.17 -24.37 -53.93
CA LYS A 510 6.41 -25.31 -54.77
C LYS A 510 6.05 -24.75 -56.16
N SER A 511 6.10 -23.44 -56.38
CA SER A 511 5.81 -22.82 -57.68
C SER A 511 7.04 -22.62 -58.58
N PHE A 512 8.26 -22.86 -58.08
CA PHE A 512 9.45 -23.01 -58.91
C PHE A 512 9.37 -24.32 -59.72
N LYS A 513 8.74 -24.25 -60.90
CA LYS A 513 8.95 -25.22 -61.96
C LYS A 513 10.44 -25.29 -62.25
N LYS A 514 11.01 -26.51 -62.18
CA LYS A 514 12.37 -26.85 -62.60
C LYS A 514 12.74 -26.08 -63.87
N HIS A 515 13.74 -25.20 -63.78
CA HIS A 515 14.46 -24.79 -64.98
C HIS A 515 15.05 -26.04 -65.65
N PRO A 516 14.98 -26.16 -66.99
CA PRO A 516 15.59 -27.28 -67.69
C PRO A 516 17.11 -27.24 -67.47
N GLU A 517 17.69 -28.38 -67.11
CA GLU A 517 19.14 -28.55 -66.99
C GLU A 517 19.84 -28.09 -68.28
N PRO A 518 20.98 -27.36 -68.18
CA PRO A 518 21.76 -27.03 -69.36
C PRO A 518 22.33 -28.32 -70.00
N PRO A 519 22.42 -28.40 -71.34
CA PRO A 519 22.86 -29.62 -72.02
C PRO A 519 24.33 -29.94 -71.68
N LYS A 520 24.59 -31.17 -71.21
CA LYS A 520 25.92 -31.69 -70.83
C LYS A 520 26.84 -32.00 -72.02
N THR A 521 26.79 -31.24 -73.10
CA THR A 521 27.66 -31.47 -74.26
C THR A 521 28.14 -30.15 -74.86
N TYR A 522 29.30 -29.71 -74.40
CA TYR A 522 30.05 -28.63 -75.05
C TYR A 522 30.59 -29.14 -76.38
N GLN A 523 30.11 -28.58 -77.49
CA GLN A 523 30.79 -28.72 -78.78
C GLN A 523 31.98 -27.75 -78.84
N PRO A 524 33.18 -28.19 -79.27
CA PRO A 524 34.33 -27.31 -79.37
C PRO A 524 34.06 -26.21 -80.41
N LEU A 525 34.40 -24.97 -80.02
CA LEU A 525 34.09 -23.69 -80.69
C LEU A 525 34.45 -23.66 -82.18
N GLY A 526 35.42 -24.49 -82.62
CA GLY A 526 35.86 -24.59 -84.01
C GLY A 526 34.78 -25.06 -85.00
N LYS A 527 33.76 -25.84 -84.56
CA LYS A 527 32.64 -26.25 -85.45
C LYS A 527 31.58 -25.17 -85.64
N ILE A 528 31.42 -24.29 -84.66
CA ILE A 528 30.42 -23.21 -84.69
C ILE A 528 30.94 -22.05 -85.58
N LEU A 529 32.25 -21.80 -85.57
CA LEU A 529 32.86 -20.68 -86.26
C LEU A 529 33.22 -20.94 -87.74
N LYS A 530 32.90 -22.12 -88.31
CA LYS A 530 33.19 -22.50 -89.73
C LYS A 530 34.59 -22.09 -90.21
N MET A 531 35.61 -22.14 -89.36
CA MET A 531 36.97 -21.85 -89.80
C MET A 531 37.52 -23.07 -90.56
N LYS A 532 37.86 -22.87 -91.84
CA LYS A 532 38.57 -23.86 -92.64
C LYS A 532 40.05 -23.78 -92.26
N PHE A 533 40.61 -24.89 -91.78
CA PHE A 533 42.06 -25.11 -91.84
C PHE A 533 42.41 -25.65 -93.23
#